data_AF-A0A0Q6NT66-F1
#
_entry.id   AF-A0A0Q6NT66-F1
#
_cell.length_a   1.000
_cell.length_b   1.000
_cell.length_c   1.000
_cell.angle_alpha   90.00
_cell.angle_beta   90.00
_cell.angle_gamma   90.00
#
_symmetry.space_group_name_H-M   'P 1'
#
loop_
_entity.id
_entity.type
_entity.pdbx_description
1 polymer ?
#
loop_
_entity_poly.entity_id
_entity_poly.type
_entity_poly.pdbx_seq_one_letter_code
_entity_poly.pdbx_strand_id
1 'polypeptide(L)'
;MIHAYFQDLPDIEFLKAQITFEGGALGVRFRIDSPDLEADLAAKLEFQLDRLKLNERFRGQINKFLSEQRTAMRMFNEIGPELFAQYLGRCANSLSGSFGRNDWRVALLRALSEHQEFCTAPDLYIGV
;
A
#
# COMPACT_ATOMS: atom_id res chain seq x y z
N MET A 1 21.90 21.96 -8.26
CA MET A 1 21.24 21.27 -7.13
C MET A 1 19.75 21.53 -7.29
N ILE A 2 18.97 20.53 -7.72
CA ILE A 2 17.54 20.72 -8.06
C ILE A 2 16.72 20.62 -6.77
N HIS A 3 16.37 21.77 -6.20
CA HIS A 3 15.39 21.91 -5.12
C HIS A 3 13.98 22.06 -5.71
N ALA A 4 13.43 20.99 -6.27
CA ALA A 4 12.08 20.98 -6.85
C ALA A 4 11.06 20.24 -5.96
N TYR A 5 11.02 20.56 -4.66
CA TYR A 5 10.16 19.88 -3.67
C TYR A 5 9.49 20.85 -2.67
N PHE A 6 9.07 22.03 -3.10
CA PHE A 6 8.28 22.93 -2.24
C PHE A 6 7.12 23.57 -3.00
N GLN A 7 6.34 22.76 -3.70
CA GLN A 7 4.90 22.96 -3.58
C GLN A 7 4.48 22.15 -2.35
N ASP A 8 3.73 22.74 -1.43
CA ASP A 8 3.07 22.00 -0.38
C ASP A 8 2.28 20.88 -1.05
N LEU A 9 2.72 19.63 -0.83
CA LEU A 9 1.97 18.48 -1.31
C LEU A 9 0.59 18.55 -0.64
N PRO A 10 -0.49 18.44 -1.42
CA PRO A 10 -1.82 18.56 -0.85
C PRO A 10 -2.01 17.46 0.20
N ASP A 11 -2.60 17.83 1.34
CA ASP A 11 -2.93 16.89 2.43
C ASP A 11 -4.19 16.07 2.09
N ILE A 12 -4.15 15.43 0.92
CA ILE A 12 -5.16 14.53 0.40
C ILE A 12 -4.51 13.18 0.08
N GLU A 13 -5.32 12.13 0.09
CA GLU A 13 -4.87 10.81 -0.34
C GLU A 13 -4.86 10.74 -1.87
N PHE A 14 -3.69 10.46 -2.43
CA PHE A 14 -3.49 10.33 -3.87
C PHE A 14 -2.64 9.13 -4.27
N LEU A 15 -1.80 8.58 -3.39
CA LEU A 15 -1.07 7.35 -3.70
C LEU A 15 -1.96 6.15 -3.38
N LYS A 16 -2.32 5.39 -4.42
CA LYS A 16 -3.13 4.17 -4.29
C LYS A 16 -2.31 2.95 -4.69
N ALA A 17 -2.49 1.84 -3.97
CA ALA A 17 -2.02 0.53 -4.39
C ALA A 17 -3.15 -0.24 -5.07
N GLN A 18 -2.88 -0.79 -6.24
CA GLN A 18 -3.72 -1.77 -6.91
C GLN A 18 -3.19 -3.15 -6.56
N ILE A 19 -4.07 -4.00 -6.05
CA ILE A 19 -3.76 -5.36 -5.62
C ILE A 19 -4.34 -6.34 -6.64
N THR A 20 -3.54 -7.33 -7.01
CA THR A 20 -4.01 -8.58 -7.59
C THR A 20 -3.55 -9.72 -6.69
N PHE A 21 -4.42 -10.70 -6.45
CA PHE A 21 -4.07 -11.82 -5.58
C PHE A 21 -4.65 -13.12 -6.14
N GLU A 22 -3.81 -13.91 -6.80
CA GLU A 22 -4.25 -15.13 -7.48
C GLU A 22 -3.34 -16.29 -7.07
N GLY A 23 -3.92 -17.35 -6.50
CA GLY A 23 -3.17 -18.57 -6.15
C GLY A 23 -1.98 -18.34 -5.20
N GLY A 24 -2.04 -17.33 -4.32
CA GLY A 24 -0.95 -16.95 -3.42
C GLY A 24 0.07 -15.97 -4.01
N ALA A 25 -0.02 -15.66 -5.31
CA ALA A 25 0.81 -14.63 -5.92
C ALA A 25 0.22 -13.24 -5.66
N LEU A 26 0.94 -12.41 -4.91
CA LEU A 26 0.56 -11.01 -4.66
C LEU A 26 1.21 -10.07 -5.67
N GLY A 27 0.37 -9.47 -6.53
CA GLY A 27 0.73 -8.36 -7.38
C GLY A 27 0.38 -7.02 -6.73
N VAL A 28 1.32 -6.08 -6.76
CA VAL A 28 1.10 -4.71 -6.26
C VAL A 28 1.60 -3.72 -7.30
N ARG A 29 0.75 -2.76 -7.66
CA ARG A 29 1.11 -1.61 -8.48
C ARG A 29 0.63 -0.33 -7.83
N PHE A 30 1.53 0.59 -7.57
CA PHE A 30 1.22 1.93 -7.10
C PHE A 30 0.94 2.87 -8.27
N ARG A 31 -0.04 3.75 -8.08
CA ARG A 31 -0.43 4.82 -9.00
C ARG A 31 -0.90 6.05 -8.24
N ILE A 32 -0.87 7.19 -8.90
CA ILE A 32 -1.50 8.43 -8.46
C ILE A 32 -2.95 8.42 -8.92
N ASP A 33 -3.87 8.44 -7.96
CA ASP A 33 -5.31 8.36 -8.20
C ASP A 33 -6.06 9.08 -7.08
N SER A 34 -6.53 10.29 -7.40
CA SER A 34 -7.37 11.11 -6.53
C SER A 34 -8.21 12.05 -7.38
N PRO A 35 -9.54 12.09 -7.18
CA PRO A 35 -10.41 13.04 -7.88
C PRO A 35 -10.18 14.49 -7.42
N ASP A 36 -9.63 14.69 -6.22
CA ASP A 36 -9.40 16.00 -5.62
C ASP A 36 -8.03 16.59 -6.01
N LEU A 37 -7.24 15.87 -6.81
CA LEU A 37 -5.93 16.29 -7.29
C LEU A 37 -6.03 16.90 -8.68
N GLU A 38 -5.43 18.08 -8.86
CA GLU A 38 -5.35 18.72 -10.17
C GLU A 38 -4.66 17.80 -11.19
N ALA A 39 -5.23 17.67 -12.39
CA ALA A 39 -4.78 16.73 -13.42
C ALA A 39 -3.29 16.91 -13.78
N ASP A 40 -2.80 18.15 -13.86
CA ASP A 40 -1.40 18.45 -14.16
C ASP A 40 -0.46 18.01 -13.04
N LEU A 41 -0.89 18.16 -11.78
CA LEU A 41 -0.12 17.70 -10.64
C LEU A 41 -0.14 16.16 -10.55
N ALA A 42 -1.29 15.53 -10.78
CA ALA A 42 -1.43 14.09 -10.85
C ALA A 42 -0.49 13.48 -11.91
N ALA A 43 -0.49 14.05 -13.13
CA ALA A 43 0.39 13.61 -14.21
C ALA A 43 1.88 13.78 -13.87
N LYS A 44 2.25 14.88 -13.20
CA LYS A 44 3.64 15.10 -12.74
C LYS A 44 4.06 14.08 -11.69
N LEU A 45 3.22 13.78 -10.71
CA LEU A 45 3.50 12.79 -9.67
C LEU A 45 3.58 11.38 -10.26
N GLU A 46 2.67 11.01 -11.17
CA GLU A 46 2.70 9.72 -11.87
C GLU A 46 3.99 9.58 -12.68
N PHE A 47 4.37 10.62 -13.43
CA PHE A 47 5.63 10.66 -14.16
C PHE A 47 6.85 10.50 -13.24
N GLN A 48 6.83 11.10 -12.04
CA GLN A 48 7.90 10.92 -11.06
C GLN A 48 7.96 9.49 -10.52
N LEU A 49 6.81 8.89 -10.22
CA LEU A 49 6.68 7.51 -9.76
C LEU A 49 7.30 6.52 -10.78
N ASP A 50 6.96 6.72 -12.05
CA ASP A 50 7.48 5.92 -13.17
C ASP A 50 8.98 6.17 -13.41
N ARG A 51 9.40 7.43 -13.48
CA ARG A 51 10.80 7.81 -13.73
C ARG A 51 11.75 7.28 -12.66
N LEU A 52 11.30 7.25 -11.40
CA LEU A 52 12.06 6.69 -10.29
C LEU A 52 11.95 5.16 -10.20
N LYS A 53 11.12 4.54 -11.03
CA LYS A 53 10.83 3.10 -11.05
C LYS A 53 10.39 2.60 -9.67
N LEU A 54 9.54 3.37 -8.99
CA LEU A 54 9.16 3.07 -7.61
C LEU A 54 8.45 1.71 -7.49
N ASN A 55 7.61 1.35 -8.46
CA ASN A 55 6.97 0.03 -8.53
C ASN A 55 7.98 -1.13 -8.53
N GLU A 56 9.08 -1.02 -9.28
CA GLU A 56 10.15 -2.03 -9.29
C GLU A 56 10.89 -2.08 -7.95
N ARG A 57 11.21 -0.91 -7.39
CA ARG A 57 11.96 -0.77 -6.14
C ARG A 57 11.17 -1.24 -4.92
N PHE A 58 9.85 -1.02 -4.91
CA PHE A 58 9.00 -1.40 -3.79
C PHE A 58 8.71 -2.90 -3.76
N ARG A 59 8.77 -3.63 -4.88
CA ARG A 59 8.52 -5.08 -4.90
C ARG A 59 9.33 -5.84 -3.83
N GLY A 60 10.64 -5.61 -3.75
CA GLY A 60 11.48 -6.25 -2.73
C GLY A 60 11.19 -5.77 -1.31
N GLN A 61 10.81 -4.49 -1.15
CA GLN A 61 10.49 -3.90 0.15
C GLN A 61 9.15 -4.38 0.69
N ILE A 62 8.16 -4.60 -0.18
CA ILE A 62 6.84 -5.15 0.18
C ILE A 62 7.00 -6.52 0.81
N ASN A 63 7.71 -7.44 0.15
CA ASN A 63 7.90 -8.79 0.67
C ASN A 63 8.59 -8.77 2.05
N LYS A 64 9.63 -7.94 2.20
CA LYS A 64 10.31 -7.79 3.49
C LYS A 64 9.36 -7.24 4.55
N PHE A 65 8.65 -6.16 4.25
CA PHE A 65 7.73 -5.50 5.16
C PHE A 65 6.59 -6.42 5.61
N LEU A 66 5.93 -7.13 4.69
CA LEU A 66 4.86 -8.06 5.05
C LEU A 66 5.40 -9.28 5.81
N SER A 67 6.61 -9.76 5.47
CA SER A 67 7.26 -10.83 6.22
C SER A 67 7.60 -10.43 7.67
N GLU A 68 7.92 -9.16 7.93
CA GLU A 68 8.17 -8.66 9.29
C GLU A 68 6.87 -8.66 10.14
N GLN A 69 5.70 -8.59 9.50
CA GLN A 69 4.38 -8.63 10.15
C GLN A 69 3.78 -10.05 10.20
N ARG A 70 4.48 -11.07 9.68
CA ARG A 70 3.95 -12.43 9.46
C ARG A 70 3.27 -13.02 10.69
N THR A 71 3.88 -12.89 11.86
CA THR A 71 3.34 -13.44 13.12
C THR A 71 2.00 -12.82 13.48
N ALA A 72 1.89 -11.49 13.40
CA ALA A 72 0.64 -10.79 13.70
C ALA A 72 -0.42 -11.10 12.64
N MET A 73 -0.04 -11.11 11.35
CA MET A 73 -0.94 -11.46 10.26
C MET A 73 -1.57 -12.85 10.46
N ARG A 74 -0.80 -13.86 10.88
CA ARG A 74 -1.33 -15.18 11.20
C ARG A 74 -2.32 -15.17 12.35
N MET A 75 -1.95 -14.53 13.46
CA MET A 75 -2.79 -14.46 14.65
C MET A 75 -4.17 -13.87 14.32
N PHE A 76 -4.23 -12.82 13.50
CA PHE A 76 -5.50 -12.23 13.08
C PHE A 76 -6.23 -13.06 12.01
N ASN A 77 -5.50 -13.74 11.13
CA ASN A 77 -6.09 -14.64 10.14
C ASN A 77 -6.81 -15.83 10.78
N GLU A 78 -6.23 -16.42 11.84
CA GLU A 78 -6.84 -17.53 12.60
C GLU A 78 -8.21 -17.17 13.20
N ILE A 79 -8.44 -15.89 13.47
CA ILE A 79 -9.71 -15.39 14.02
C ILE A 79 -10.74 -15.21 12.90
N GLY A 80 -10.32 -14.69 11.75
CA GLY A 80 -11.15 -14.60 10.55
C GLY A 80 -10.89 -13.37 9.68
N PRO A 81 -11.42 -13.39 8.45
CA PRO A 81 -11.10 -12.42 7.40
C PRO A 81 -11.49 -10.97 7.75
N GLU A 82 -12.61 -10.79 8.48
CA GLU A 82 -13.07 -9.46 8.87
C GLU A 82 -12.11 -8.79 9.85
N LEU A 83 -11.68 -9.53 10.88
CA LEU A 83 -10.76 -8.99 11.87
C LEU A 83 -9.36 -8.81 11.28
N PHE A 84 -8.94 -9.69 10.37
CA PHE A 84 -7.71 -9.52 9.60
C PHE A 84 -7.73 -8.24 8.76
N ALA A 85 -8.82 -7.97 8.02
CA ALA A 85 -9.01 -6.72 7.29
C ALA A 85 -8.95 -5.50 8.22
N GLN A 86 -9.65 -5.54 9.36
CA GLN A 86 -9.63 -4.46 10.35
C GLN A 86 -8.22 -4.24 10.92
N TYR A 87 -7.45 -5.29 11.17
CA TYR A 87 -6.06 -5.20 11.61
C TYR A 87 -5.20 -4.44 10.59
N LEU A 88 -5.26 -4.83 9.31
CA LEU A 88 -4.52 -4.16 8.24
C LEU A 88 -4.90 -2.67 8.12
N GLY A 89 -6.20 -2.37 8.17
CA GLY A 89 -6.70 -0.99 8.14
C GLY A 89 -6.23 -0.16 9.34
N ARG A 90 -6.18 -0.74 10.55
CA ARG A 90 -5.63 -0.07 11.74
C ARG A 90 -4.13 0.17 11.63
N CYS A 91 -3.38 -0.79 11.10
CA CYS A 91 -1.96 -0.61 10.83
C CYS A 91 -1.71 0.50 9.80
N ALA A 92 -2.49 0.55 8.72
CA ALA A 92 -2.44 1.65 7.76
C ALA A 92 -2.69 3.02 8.42
N ASN A 93 -3.72 3.13 9.25
CA ASN A 93 -4.04 4.38 9.95
C ASN A 93 -2.93 4.79 10.91
N SER A 94 -2.38 3.84 11.67
CA SER A 94 -1.24 4.09 12.56
C SER A 94 -0.02 4.60 11.78
N LEU A 95 0.35 3.93 10.68
CA LEU A 95 1.48 4.33 9.85
C LEU A 95 1.25 5.69 9.18
N SER A 96 0.00 6.02 8.82
CA SER A 96 -0.33 7.30 8.21
C SER A 96 -0.04 8.48 9.14
N GLY A 97 -0.18 8.30 10.45
CA GLY A 97 0.16 9.31 11.45
C GLY A 97 1.66 9.54 11.63
N SER A 98 2.50 8.55 11.28
CA SER A 98 3.96 8.64 11.43
C SER A 98 4.68 8.99 10.13
N PHE A 99 4.19 8.51 8.98
CA PHE A 99 4.86 8.61 7.67
C PHE A 99 4.08 9.41 6.63
N GLY A 100 2.84 9.81 6.94
CA GLY A 100 1.93 10.49 6.02
C GLY A 100 1.02 9.54 5.25
N ARG A 101 -0.11 10.07 4.77
CA ARG A 101 -1.17 9.30 4.08
C ARG A 101 -0.74 8.71 2.73
N ASN A 102 0.25 9.32 2.09
CA ASN A 102 0.79 8.91 0.79
C ASN A 102 2.09 8.09 0.90
N ASP A 103 2.40 7.54 2.07
CA ASP A 103 3.45 6.55 2.22
C ASP A 103 3.05 5.21 1.57
N TRP A 104 3.99 4.52 0.91
CA TRP A 104 3.68 3.29 0.18
C TRP A 104 3.19 2.15 1.08
N ARG A 105 3.60 2.11 2.35
CA ARG A 105 3.16 1.07 3.31
C ARG A 105 1.71 1.32 3.73
N VAL A 106 1.35 2.60 3.86
CA VAL A 106 -0.02 3.02 4.14
C VAL A 106 -0.92 2.64 2.96
N ALA A 107 -0.55 3.04 1.74
CA ALA A 107 -1.31 2.71 0.54
C ALA A 107 -1.46 1.19 0.35
N LEU A 108 -0.38 0.43 0.59
CA LEU A 108 -0.39 -1.03 0.54
C LEU A 108 -1.38 -1.64 1.53
N LEU A 109 -1.26 -1.31 2.82
CA LEU A 109 -2.09 -1.93 3.87
C LEU A 109 -3.57 -1.55 3.74
N ARG A 110 -3.88 -0.33 3.28
CA ARG A 110 -5.27 0.07 2.95
C ARG A 110 -5.82 -0.81 1.84
N ALA A 111 -5.11 -0.90 0.72
CA ALA A 111 -5.58 -1.68 -0.41
C ALA A 111 -5.69 -3.18 -0.08
N LEU A 112 -4.76 -3.74 0.69
CA LEU A 112 -4.86 -5.13 1.17
C LEU A 112 -6.05 -5.33 2.11
N SER A 113 -6.35 -4.37 2.99
CA SER A 113 -7.50 -4.46 3.91
C SER A 113 -8.85 -4.47 3.20
N GLU A 114 -8.91 -3.93 1.98
CA GLU A 114 -10.11 -3.86 1.15
C GLU A 114 -10.16 -5.01 0.13
N HIS A 115 -9.08 -5.80 -0.01
CA HIS A 115 -8.99 -6.87 -0.99
C HIS A 115 -9.50 -8.20 -0.43
N GLN A 116 -10.79 -8.50 -0.69
CA GLN A 116 -11.51 -9.64 -0.11
C GLN A 116 -10.78 -10.99 -0.26
N GLU A 117 -10.25 -11.30 -1.44
CA GLU A 117 -9.56 -12.58 -1.67
C GLU A 117 -8.27 -12.69 -0.83
N PHE A 118 -7.58 -11.57 -0.63
CA PHE A 118 -6.37 -11.55 0.19
C PHE A 118 -6.72 -11.72 1.66
N CYS A 119 -7.76 -11.02 2.15
CA CYS A 119 -8.23 -11.16 3.52
C CYS A 119 -8.82 -12.54 3.83
N THR A 120 -9.37 -13.23 2.85
CA THR A 120 -9.95 -14.57 3.01
C THR A 120 -8.90 -15.67 3.07
N ALA A 121 -7.78 -15.52 2.35
CA ALA A 121 -6.76 -16.54 2.26
C ALA A 121 -5.33 -15.96 2.29
N PRO A 122 -4.95 -15.17 3.32
CA PRO A 122 -3.63 -14.56 3.37
C PRO A 122 -2.51 -15.60 3.54
N ASP A 123 -2.82 -16.78 4.10
CA ASP A 123 -1.90 -17.92 4.25
C ASP A 123 -1.28 -18.40 2.94
N LEU A 124 -1.98 -18.24 1.81
CA LEU A 124 -1.44 -18.57 0.50
C LEU A 124 -0.23 -17.69 0.13
N TYR A 125 -0.15 -16.48 0.70
CA TYR A 125 0.97 -15.56 0.53
C TYR A 125 1.99 -15.66 1.67
N ILE A 126 1.51 -15.57 2.93
CA ILE A 126 2.40 -15.54 4.10
C ILE A 126 2.99 -16.92 4.40
N GLY A 127 2.43 -18.00 3.84
CA GLY A 127 2.84 -19.38 4.08
C GLY A 127 2.51 -19.90 5.48
N VAL A 128 2.58 -21.22 5.65
CA VAL A 128 2.42 -21.96 6.92
C VAL A 128 3.63 -21.81 7.85
#